data_AF-A0A0M8MLV2-F1
#
_entry.id   AF-A0A0M8MLV2-F1
#
_cell.length_a   1.000
_cell.length_b   1.000
_cell.length_c   1.000
_cell.angle_alpha   90.00
_cell.angle_beta   90.00
_cell.angle_gamma   90.00
#
_symmetry.space_group_name_H-M   'P 1'
#
loop_
_entity.id
_entity.type
_entity.pdbx_description
1 polymer ?
#
loop_
_entity_poly.entity_id
_entity_poly.type
_entity_poly.pdbx_seq_one_letter_code
_entity_poly.pdbx_strand_id
1 'polypeptide(L)'
;MDISLKARAGYLFKRATAFRPSRVWGFARQISREQGRWAVPVFVDMLWSAAFRDTAYIDYYEADFALLNRRERATFMTSLLQHHLANALNDREVAKTLEDKIRFNRAFESFLGREWLALEETDAAGLREFAQRHPVIIAKVPVSREGKGVFRYDTAEVEDWDAFRSELVEKGQILIEQPIVQHPYLSSYCAGTVNTTRITTYFDGERVHPLVMVQKFGRGAVSDQFTWGGFFTMLDDDGHSVGPGHTGKHKSRYLEHPDSHMSIVDFAVPLWDQVLDLVDRAARQIPAVPYVGWDVAVGPDGPVLIEGNWTPGLYETRVSATGIREGSRPRHERAMGSALRR
;
A
#
# COMPACT_ATOMS: atom_id res chain seq x y z
N MET A 1 3.19 4.79 -26.78
CA MET A 1 2.69 6.16 -26.53
C MET A 1 3.58 7.28 -27.11
N ASP A 2 3.17 7.90 -28.21
CA ASP A 2 3.82 9.11 -28.74
C ASP A 2 3.11 10.35 -28.20
N ILE A 3 3.54 10.83 -27.04
CA ILE A 3 3.00 12.03 -26.42
C ILE A 3 3.45 13.23 -27.26
N SER A 4 2.48 14.01 -27.76
CA SER A 4 2.71 15.24 -28.52
C SER A 4 3.84 16.07 -27.87
N LEU A 5 4.79 16.51 -28.70
CA LEU A 5 5.95 17.31 -28.28
C LEU A 5 5.57 18.53 -27.42
N LYS A 6 4.39 19.13 -27.68
CA LYS A 6 3.85 20.24 -26.88
C LYS A 6 3.41 19.82 -25.48
N ALA A 7 2.76 18.66 -25.34
CA ALA A 7 2.37 18.12 -24.04
C ALA A 7 3.59 17.71 -23.21
N ARG A 8 4.60 17.11 -23.85
CA ARG A 8 5.92 16.84 -23.22
C ARG A 8 6.60 18.14 -22.77
N ALA A 9 6.65 19.16 -23.63
CA ALA A 9 7.26 20.44 -23.30
C ALA A 9 6.53 21.17 -22.16
N GLY A 10 5.18 21.20 -22.17
CA GLY A 10 4.39 21.81 -21.11
C GLY A 10 4.51 21.08 -19.76
N TYR A 11 4.60 19.75 -19.79
CA TYR A 11 4.87 18.92 -18.61
C TYR A 11 6.28 19.17 -18.05
N LEU A 12 7.29 19.22 -18.93
CA LEU A 12 8.67 19.52 -18.56
C LEU A 12 8.83 20.94 -17.99
N PHE A 13 8.12 21.93 -18.56
CA PHE A 13 8.11 23.30 -18.06
C PHE A 13 7.49 23.42 -16.66
N LYS A 14 6.33 22.78 -16.43
CA LYS A 14 5.72 22.69 -15.09
C LYS A 14 6.64 22.02 -14.07
N ARG A 15 7.35 20.95 -14.47
CA ARG A 15 8.35 20.29 -13.62
C ARG A 15 9.55 21.19 -13.31
N ALA A 16 10.02 21.95 -14.28
CA ALA A 16 11.12 22.90 -14.09
C ALA A 16 10.74 24.00 -13.10
N THR A 17 9.51 24.53 -13.15
CA THR A 17 9.03 25.55 -12.19
C THR A 17 8.79 25.01 -10.78
N ALA A 18 8.52 23.70 -10.64
CA ALA A 18 8.37 23.03 -9.35
C ALA A 18 9.68 22.41 -8.81
N PHE A 19 10.77 22.50 -9.58
CA PHE A 19 12.05 21.89 -9.26
C PHE A 19 12.71 22.62 -8.09
N ARG A 20 13.02 21.88 -7.03
CA ARG A 20 13.78 22.37 -5.88
C ARG A 20 15.14 21.69 -5.84
N PRO A 21 16.20 22.30 -6.42
CA PRO A 21 17.54 21.71 -6.47
C PRO A 21 18.07 21.31 -5.09
N SER A 22 17.75 22.11 -4.06
CA SER A 22 18.15 21.86 -2.67
C SER A 22 17.61 20.53 -2.11
N ARG A 23 16.38 20.14 -2.50
CA ARG A 23 15.78 18.86 -2.10
C ARG A 23 16.49 17.68 -2.76
N VAL A 24 16.81 17.79 -4.05
CA VAL A 24 17.52 16.73 -4.80
C VAL A 24 18.95 16.58 -4.28
N TRP A 25 19.62 17.70 -3.99
CA TRP A 25 20.94 17.68 -3.34
C TRP A 25 20.88 17.04 -1.94
N GLY A 26 19.80 17.26 -1.19
CA GLY A 26 19.53 16.58 0.08
C GLY A 26 19.53 15.05 -0.06
N PHE A 27 18.76 14.53 -1.02
CA PHE A 27 18.76 13.09 -1.33
C PHE A 27 20.14 12.59 -1.75
N ALA A 28 20.84 13.30 -2.64
CA ALA A 28 22.16 12.89 -3.11
C ALA A 28 23.19 12.80 -1.95
N ARG A 29 23.17 13.75 -1.01
CA ARG A 29 24.01 13.70 0.20
C ARG A 29 23.60 12.57 1.14
N GLN A 30 22.32 12.27 1.23
CA GLN A 30 21.82 11.16 2.05
C GLN A 30 22.26 9.81 1.48
N ILE A 31 22.02 9.58 0.18
CA ILE A 31 22.51 8.41 -0.56
C ILE A 31 24.01 8.26 -0.40
N SER A 32 24.76 9.36 -0.54
CA SER A 32 26.21 9.35 -0.37
C SER A 32 26.65 8.80 0.99
N ARG A 33 26.01 9.24 2.08
CA ARG A 33 26.29 8.77 3.45
C ARG A 33 25.87 7.32 3.66
N GLU A 34 24.69 6.93 3.17
CA GLU A 34 24.10 5.62 3.44
C GLU A 34 24.73 4.50 2.60
N GLN A 35 25.12 4.80 1.36
CA GLN A 35 25.54 3.84 0.34
C GLN A 35 27.01 3.98 -0.07
N GLY A 36 27.77 4.91 0.52
CA GLY A 36 29.20 5.10 0.22
C GLY A 36 29.49 5.61 -1.20
N ARG A 37 28.52 6.27 -1.84
CA ARG A 37 28.65 6.84 -3.19
C ARG A 37 29.00 8.33 -3.14
N TRP A 38 29.57 8.88 -4.20
CA TRP A 38 29.87 10.32 -4.25
C TRP A 38 28.62 11.13 -4.57
N ALA A 39 28.34 12.16 -3.78
CA ALA A 39 27.08 12.92 -3.88
C ALA A 39 26.90 13.61 -5.25
N VAL A 40 27.97 14.13 -5.87
CA VAL A 40 27.87 14.84 -7.16
C VAL A 40 27.46 13.90 -8.30
N PRO A 41 28.12 12.74 -8.54
CA PRO A 41 27.65 11.76 -9.51
C PRO A 41 26.22 11.28 -9.26
N VAL A 42 25.84 11.01 -8.00
CA VAL A 42 24.47 10.61 -7.65
C VAL A 42 23.48 11.71 -8.01
N PHE A 43 23.78 12.97 -7.69
CA PHE A 43 22.94 14.10 -8.03
C PHE A 43 22.69 14.21 -9.55
N VAL A 44 23.75 14.11 -10.35
CA VAL A 44 23.64 14.15 -11.82
C VAL A 44 22.84 12.97 -12.36
N ASP A 45 23.08 11.76 -11.84
CA ASP A 45 22.37 10.54 -12.25
C ASP A 45 20.88 10.57 -11.87
N MET A 46 20.54 11.15 -10.72
CA MET A 46 19.15 11.38 -10.33
C MET A 46 18.43 12.33 -11.29
N LEU A 47 19.07 13.46 -11.67
CA LEU A 47 18.50 14.39 -12.65
C LEU A 47 18.31 13.73 -14.02
N TRP A 48 19.30 12.97 -14.47
CA TRP A 48 19.22 12.24 -15.73
C TRP A 48 18.11 11.17 -15.71
N SER A 49 18.01 10.41 -14.62
CA SER A 49 16.98 9.38 -14.45
C SER A 49 15.56 9.98 -14.41
N ALA A 50 15.38 11.12 -13.74
CA ALA A 50 14.10 11.82 -13.70
C ALA A 50 13.69 12.42 -15.05
N ALA A 51 14.66 12.83 -15.87
CA ALA A 51 14.41 13.41 -17.19
C ALA A 51 14.16 12.36 -18.28
N PHE A 52 14.85 11.21 -18.22
CA PHE A 52 14.92 10.28 -19.35
C PHE A 52 14.47 8.84 -19.03
N ARG A 53 14.14 8.51 -17.77
CA ARG A 53 13.85 7.13 -17.32
C ARG A 53 12.59 6.99 -16.46
N ASP A 54 11.72 8.00 -16.42
CA ASP A 54 10.50 7.99 -15.60
C ASP A 54 10.75 7.52 -14.16
N THR A 55 11.89 7.93 -13.59
CA THR A 55 12.29 7.56 -12.22
C THR A 55 12.21 8.82 -11.36
N ALA A 56 11.27 8.87 -10.42
CA ALA A 56 11.24 9.96 -9.47
C ALA A 56 12.45 9.89 -8.53
N TYR A 57 12.85 11.02 -7.95
CA TYR A 57 13.96 11.07 -6.99
C TYR A 57 13.75 10.14 -5.78
N ILE A 58 12.48 9.94 -5.39
CA ILE A 58 12.12 9.03 -4.32
C ILE A 58 12.29 7.57 -4.76
N ASP A 59 11.84 7.17 -5.96
CA ASP A 59 12.03 5.81 -6.48
C ASP A 59 13.53 5.45 -6.56
N TYR A 60 14.34 6.39 -7.06
CA TYR A 60 15.79 6.24 -7.14
C TYR A 60 16.41 5.95 -5.76
N TYR A 61 15.89 6.61 -4.73
CA TYR A 61 16.35 6.45 -3.36
C TYR A 61 15.86 5.14 -2.74
N GLU A 62 14.56 4.86 -2.82
CA GLU A 62 13.93 3.71 -2.15
C GLU A 62 14.39 2.36 -2.74
N ALA A 63 14.72 2.31 -4.03
CA ALA A 63 15.27 1.13 -4.70
C ALA A 63 16.81 1.07 -4.73
N ASP A 64 17.51 1.99 -4.04
CA ASP A 64 18.97 2.12 -4.04
C ASP A 64 19.63 2.12 -5.44
N PHE A 65 19.10 2.90 -6.38
CA PHE A 65 19.59 2.90 -7.78
C PHE A 65 21.08 3.24 -7.91
N ALA A 66 21.67 4.00 -6.97
CA ALA A 66 23.11 4.28 -6.98
C ALA A 66 23.99 3.05 -6.68
N LEU A 67 23.41 1.93 -6.22
CA LEU A 67 24.10 0.64 -6.10
C LEU A 67 23.94 -0.26 -7.33
N LEU A 68 22.97 0.05 -8.20
CA LEU A 68 22.57 -0.78 -9.33
C LEU A 68 23.22 -0.34 -10.65
N ASN A 69 23.51 -1.32 -11.50
CA ASN A 69 23.92 -1.09 -12.88
C ASN A 69 22.71 -0.87 -13.81
N ARG A 70 22.98 -0.51 -15.06
CA ARG A 70 21.93 -0.13 -16.02
C ARG A 70 20.96 -1.27 -16.37
N ARG A 71 21.43 -2.53 -16.39
CA ARG A 71 20.58 -3.71 -16.66
C ARG A 71 19.69 -4.01 -15.47
N GLU A 72 20.25 -3.97 -14.26
CA GLU A 72 19.52 -4.16 -13.01
C GLU A 72 18.42 -3.11 -12.85
N ARG A 73 18.74 -1.81 -13.02
CA ARG A 73 17.73 -0.73 -12.95
C ARG A 73 16.57 -0.91 -13.92
N ALA A 74 16.80 -1.51 -15.08
CA ALA A 74 15.75 -1.75 -16.06
C ALA A 74 14.71 -2.79 -15.60
N THR A 75 14.98 -3.54 -14.52
CA THR A 75 14.07 -4.52 -13.94
C THR A 75 13.18 -3.96 -12.82
N PHE A 76 13.36 -2.70 -12.42
CA PHE A 76 12.54 -2.10 -11.36
C PHE A 76 11.31 -1.37 -11.92
N MET A 77 10.20 -1.49 -11.20
CA MET A 77 9.07 -0.59 -11.37
C MET A 77 9.38 0.77 -10.74
N THR A 78 8.72 1.82 -11.23
CA THR A 78 8.78 3.16 -10.65
C THR A 78 7.37 3.65 -10.37
N SER A 79 7.23 4.60 -9.45
CA SER A 79 5.90 5.14 -9.10
C SER A 79 5.21 5.77 -10.32
N LEU A 80 5.97 6.38 -11.23
CA LEU A 80 5.46 6.91 -12.49
C LEU A 80 4.98 5.83 -13.45
N LEU A 81 5.75 4.76 -13.65
CA LEU A 81 5.33 3.64 -14.50
C LEU A 81 4.06 2.99 -13.95
N GLN A 82 4.04 2.73 -12.65
CA GLN A 82 2.88 2.18 -11.97
C GLN A 82 1.63 3.07 -12.08
N HIS A 83 1.79 4.38 -11.95
CA HIS A 83 0.71 5.34 -12.15
C HIS A 83 0.20 5.37 -13.60
N HIS A 84 1.10 5.28 -14.58
CA HIS A 84 0.72 5.17 -15.99
C HIS A 84 -0.08 3.89 -16.25
N LEU A 85 0.32 2.76 -15.67
CA LEU A 85 -0.43 1.50 -15.79
C LEU A 85 -1.81 1.60 -15.17
N ALA A 86 -1.92 2.10 -13.94
CA ALA A 86 -3.21 2.29 -13.29
C ALA A 86 -4.16 3.13 -14.14
N ASN A 87 -3.70 4.25 -14.71
CA ASN A 87 -4.53 5.10 -15.56
C ASN A 87 -4.85 4.50 -16.93
N ALA A 88 -3.96 3.67 -17.48
CA ALA A 88 -4.15 3.07 -18.80
C ALA A 88 -5.06 1.84 -18.76
N LEU A 89 -5.03 1.09 -17.65
CA LEU A 89 -5.72 -0.20 -17.52
C LEU A 89 -7.05 -0.10 -16.79
N ASN A 90 -7.17 0.79 -15.78
CA ASN A 90 -8.36 0.85 -14.95
C ASN A 90 -9.38 1.86 -15.49
N ASP A 91 -10.65 1.45 -15.53
CA ASP A 91 -11.76 2.38 -15.69
C ASP A 91 -11.84 3.31 -14.47
N ARG A 92 -11.71 4.62 -14.72
CA ARG A 92 -11.60 5.62 -13.67
C ARG A 92 -12.91 5.84 -12.91
N GLU A 93 -14.06 5.66 -13.55
CA GLU A 93 -15.35 5.83 -12.89
C GLU A 93 -15.66 4.63 -12.00
N VAL A 94 -15.39 3.42 -12.49
CA VAL A 94 -15.54 2.20 -11.69
C VAL A 94 -14.51 2.16 -10.55
N ALA A 95 -13.29 2.68 -10.76
CA ALA A 95 -12.26 2.77 -9.73
C ALA A 95 -12.67 3.60 -8.49
N LYS A 96 -13.65 4.51 -8.62
CA LYS A 96 -14.21 5.25 -7.47
C LYS A 96 -14.86 4.32 -6.43
N THR A 97 -15.28 3.12 -6.84
CA THR A 97 -15.77 2.07 -5.92
C THR A 97 -14.68 1.65 -4.93
N LEU A 98 -13.40 1.69 -5.33
CA LEU A 98 -12.27 1.35 -4.45
C LEU A 98 -11.76 2.57 -3.65
N GLU A 99 -11.97 3.79 -4.14
CA GLU A 99 -11.52 5.02 -3.47
C GLU A 99 -12.40 5.39 -2.25
N ASP A 100 -13.71 5.21 -2.37
CA ASP A 100 -14.67 5.46 -1.30
C ASP A 100 -14.89 4.18 -0.48
N LYS A 101 -14.53 4.22 0.80
CA LYS A 101 -14.60 3.05 1.69
C LYS A 101 -16.01 2.52 1.93
N ILE A 102 -17.05 3.36 1.85
CA ILE A 102 -18.44 2.89 1.98
C ILE A 102 -18.86 2.16 0.70
N ARG A 103 -18.55 2.74 -0.47
CA ARG A 103 -18.80 2.05 -1.76
C ARG A 103 -18.04 0.74 -1.85
N PHE A 104 -16.79 0.72 -1.39
CA PHE A 104 -15.98 -0.47 -1.29
C PHE A 104 -16.66 -1.52 -0.39
N ASN A 105 -17.06 -1.14 0.82
CA ASN A 105 -17.69 -2.09 1.73
C ASN A 105 -18.98 -2.68 1.15
N ARG A 106 -19.83 -1.87 0.51
CA ARG A 106 -21.02 -2.39 -0.18
C ARG A 106 -20.66 -3.33 -1.33
N ALA A 107 -19.67 -2.94 -2.15
CA ALA A 107 -19.28 -3.73 -3.31
C ALA A 107 -18.56 -5.02 -2.94
N PHE A 108 -17.93 -5.11 -1.77
CA PHE A 108 -17.10 -6.25 -1.35
C PHE A 108 -17.56 -6.87 -0.03
N GLU A 109 -18.82 -6.68 0.35
CA GLU A 109 -19.39 -7.03 1.66
C GLU A 109 -19.07 -8.49 2.06
N SER A 110 -19.20 -9.42 1.12
CA SER A 110 -18.93 -10.85 1.32
C SER A 110 -17.47 -11.19 1.65
N PHE A 111 -16.54 -10.24 1.50
CA PHE A 111 -15.10 -10.43 1.75
C PHE A 111 -14.62 -9.70 3.01
N LEU A 112 -15.44 -8.86 3.64
CA LEU A 112 -15.00 -8.02 4.74
C LEU A 112 -14.85 -8.77 6.07
N GLY A 113 -15.64 -9.83 6.26
CA GLY A 113 -15.65 -10.65 7.47
C GLY A 113 -15.90 -9.88 8.77
N ARG A 114 -16.54 -8.71 8.68
CA ARG A 114 -16.80 -7.80 9.81
C ARG A 114 -18.08 -7.01 9.59
N GLU A 115 -18.78 -6.68 10.67
CA GLU A 115 -19.90 -5.75 10.60
C GLU A 115 -19.41 -4.32 10.33
N TRP A 116 -20.21 -3.55 9.60
CA TRP A 116 -19.98 -2.13 9.36
C TRP A 116 -21.32 -1.39 9.21
N LEU A 117 -21.31 -0.08 9.45
CA LEU A 117 -22.45 0.79 9.20
C LEU A 117 -21.98 2.14 8.66
N ALA A 118 -22.83 2.80 7.88
CA ALA A 118 -22.67 4.19 7.51
C ALA A 118 -23.58 5.06 8.39
N LEU A 119 -23.04 6.10 9.03
CA LEU A 119 -23.79 7.00 9.92
C LEU A 119 -24.91 7.77 9.22
N GLU A 120 -24.84 7.86 7.89
CA GLU A 120 -25.86 8.48 7.05
C GLU A 120 -27.14 7.63 6.93
N GLU A 121 -27.02 6.32 7.20
CA GLU A 121 -28.09 5.33 7.08
C GLU A 121 -28.66 4.89 8.44
N THR A 122 -28.12 5.43 9.54
CA THR A 122 -28.56 5.11 10.90
C THR A 122 -28.67 6.36 11.76
N ASP A 123 -29.52 6.28 12.77
CA ASP A 123 -29.60 7.25 13.86
C ASP A 123 -28.66 6.86 15.03
N ALA A 124 -28.74 7.62 16.12
CA ALA A 124 -27.98 7.36 17.35
C ALA A 124 -28.34 6.01 18.00
N ALA A 125 -29.60 5.56 17.87
CA ALA A 125 -30.02 4.27 18.42
C ALA A 125 -29.35 3.10 17.69
N GLY A 126 -29.27 3.14 16.35
CA GLY A 126 -28.56 2.11 15.60
C GLY A 126 -27.04 2.14 15.80
N LEU A 127 -26.43 3.33 15.97
CA LEU A 127 -25.02 3.42 16.37
C LEU A 127 -24.78 2.78 17.75
N ARG A 128 -25.67 3.02 18.71
CA ARG A 128 -25.61 2.41 20.03
C ARG A 128 -25.74 0.89 19.96
N GLU A 129 -26.68 0.37 19.17
CA GLU A 129 -26.89 -1.07 19.01
C GLU A 129 -25.63 -1.75 18.44
N PHE A 130 -25.01 -1.12 17.45
CA PHE A 130 -23.74 -1.59 16.89
C PHE A 130 -22.63 -1.62 17.94
N ALA A 131 -22.47 -0.55 18.71
CA ALA A 131 -21.44 -0.44 19.74
C ALA A 131 -21.67 -1.37 20.95
N GLN A 132 -22.91 -1.78 21.21
CA GLN A 132 -23.22 -2.81 22.21
C GLN A 132 -22.72 -4.20 21.79
N ARG A 133 -22.75 -4.51 20.49
CA ARG A 133 -22.12 -5.72 19.93
C ARG A 133 -20.61 -5.58 19.86
N HIS A 134 -20.11 -4.37 19.59
CA HIS A 134 -18.70 -4.06 19.38
C HIS A 134 -18.26 -2.87 20.26
N PRO A 135 -17.85 -3.12 21.52
CA PRO A 135 -17.49 -2.04 22.48
C PRO A 135 -16.30 -1.17 22.05
N VAL A 136 -15.52 -1.66 21.09
CA VAL A 136 -14.52 -0.88 20.39
C VAL A 136 -14.96 -0.77 18.94
N ILE A 137 -14.98 0.45 18.41
CA ILE A 137 -15.32 0.70 17.00
C ILE A 137 -14.16 1.38 16.29
N ILE A 138 -14.08 1.15 14.98
CA ILE A 138 -13.19 1.89 14.08
C ILE A 138 -14.02 2.86 13.24
N ALA A 139 -13.83 4.16 13.47
CA ALA A 139 -14.50 5.21 12.72
C ALA A 139 -13.58 5.73 11.60
N LYS A 140 -14.11 5.87 10.39
CA LYS A 140 -13.33 6.18 9.19
C LYS A 140 -13.93 7.32 8.39
N VAL A 141 -13.04 8.17 7.87
CA VAL A 141 -13.36 9.11 6.78
C VAL A 141 -13.31 8.33 5.45
N PRO A 142 -14.41 8.24 4.67
CA PRO A 142 -14.50 7.31 3.55
C PRO A 142 -13.43 7.52 2.48
N VAL A 143 -13.07 8.79 2.22
CA VAL A 143 -12.01 9.16 1.29
C VAL A 143 -10.85 9.76 2.10
N SER A 144 -9.84 8.94 2.36
CA SER A 144 -8.62 9.35 3.07
C SER A 144 -7.42 8.51 2.60
N ARG A 145 -6.21 8.90 3.02
CA ARG A 145 -4.96 8.22 2.62
C ARG A 145 -4.09 7.93 3.84
N GLU A 146 -3.27 6.88 3.75
CA GLU A 146 -2.19 6.55 4.72
C GLU A 146 -2.69 6.40 6.18
N GLY A 147 -3.91 5.92 6.37
CA GLY A 147 -4.50 5.73 7.70
C GLY A 147 -4.88 7.03 8.44
N LYS A 148 -4.74 8.21 7.83
CA LYS A 148 -5.05 9.50 8.49
C LYS A 148 -6.54 9.69 8.81
N GLY A 149 -7.40 8.97 8.11
CA GLY A 149 -8.84 8.99 8.33
C GLY A 149 -9.33 7.74 9.07
N VAL A 150 -8.51 7.12 9.92
CA VAL A 150 -8.90 5.94 10.71
C VAL A 150 -8.72 6.25 12.19
N PHE A 151 -9.77 6.05 12.97
CA PHE A 151 -9.82 6.39 14.39
C PHE A 151 -10.41 5.23 15.18
N ARG A 152 -9.88 4.98 16.37
CA ARG A 152 -10.36 3.94 17.28
C ARG A 152 -11.04 4.61 18.47
N TYR A 153 -12.25 4.15 18.78
CA TYR A 153 -13.01 4.60 19.93
C TYR A 153 -13.35 3.41 20.82
N ASP A 154 -13.15 3.58 22.13
CA ASP A 154 -13.79 2.74 23.14
C ASP A 154 -15.12 3.39 23.49
N THR A 155 -16.21 2.66 23.35
CA THR A 155 -17.56 3.18 23.54
C THR A 155 -18.14 2.86 24.92
N ALA A 156 -17.36 2.29 25.84
CA ALA A 156 -17.83 1.91 27.17
C ALA A 156 -18.33 3.11 27.99
N GLU A 157 -17.75 4.29 27.79
CA GLU A 157 -18.07 5.52 28.52
C GLU A 157 -19.04 6.46 27.76
N VAL A 158 -19.59 6.02 26.62
CA VAL A 158 -20.53 6.84 25.83
C VAL A 158 -21.92 6.81 26.45
N GLU A 159 -22.30 7.92 27.08
CA GLU A 159 -23.63 8.11 27.67
C GLU A 159 -24.62 8.79 26.69
N ASP A 160 -24.17 9.85 26.01
CA ASP A 160 -24.96 10.63 25.05
C ASP A 160 -24.62 10.24 23.60
N TRP A 161 -25.46 9.37 23.03
CA TRP A 161 -25.27 8.83 21.69
C TRP A 161 -25.60 9.82 20.57
N ASP A 162 -26.48 10.78 20.81
CA ASP A 162 -26.78 11.84 19.85
C ASP A 162 -25.61 12.81 19.72
N ALA A 163 -25.00 13.20 20.85
CA ALA A 163 -23.79 14.01 20.88
C ALA A 163 -22.62 13.28 20.22
N PHE A 164 -22.39 12.01 20.57
CA PHE A 164 -21.31 11.22 20.00
C PHE A 164 -21.46 11.03 18.49
N ARG A 165 -22.66 10.70 18.01
CA ARG A 165 -22.94 10.59 16.56
C ARG A 165 -22.70 11.92 15.85
N SER A 166 -23.15 13.04 16.43
CA SER A 166 -22.95 14.37 15.86
C SER A 166 -21.47 14.72 15.74
N GLU A 167 -20.67 14.41 16.77
CA GLU A 167 -19.21 14.60 16.75
C GLU A 167 -18.54 13.80 15.62
N LEU A 168 -18.90 12.52 15.45
CA LEU A 168 -18.35 11.68 14.37
C LEU A 168 -18.71 12.25 12.99
N VAL A 169 -19.95 12.70 12.81
CA VAL A 169 -20.41 13.31 11.55
C VAL A 169 -19.68 14.63 11.27
N GLU A 170 -19.51 15.50 12.26
CA GLU A 170 -18.76 16.76 12.13
C GLU A 170 -17.30 16.52 11.74
N LYS A 171 -16.70 15.42 12.24
CA LYS A 171 -15.34 14.98 11.87
C LYS A 171 -15.28 14.24 10.52
N GLY A 172 -16.42 14.02 9.86
CA GLY A 172 -16.53 13.25 8.62
C GLY A 172 -16.24 11.76 8.78
N GLN A 173 -16.27 11.24 10.01
CA GLN A 173 -16.00 9.84 10.36
C GLN A 173 -17.26 8.98 10.21
N ILE A 174 -17.81 8.98 9.00
CA ILE A 174 -19.15 8.47 8.71
C ILE A 174 -19.21 6.97 8.43
N LEU A 175 -18.07 6.28 8.30
CA LEU A 175 -18.02 4.82 8.21
C LEU A 175 -17.57 4.24 9.55
N ILE A 176 -18.39 3.39 10.16
CA ILE A 176 -18.07 2.68 11.40
C ILE A 176 -17.90 1.19 11.09
N GLU A 177 -16.84 0.60 11.59
CA GLU A 177 -16.54 -0.82 11.40
C GLU A 177 -16.21 -1.51 12.72
N GLN A 178 -16.57 -2.79 12.80
CA GLN A 178 -16.04 -3.71 13.79
C GLN A 178 -14.51 -3.81 13.62
N PRO A 179 -13.73 -3.76 14.71
CA PRO A 179 -12.28 -3.98 14.66
C PRO A 179 -11.94 -5.36 14.11
N ILE A 180 -10.97 -5.43 13.21
CA ILE A 180 -10.48 -6.70 12.68
C ILE A 180 -9.69 -7.41 13.79
N VAL A 181 -10.08 -8.64 14.09
CA VAL A 181 -9.28 -9.57 14.87
C VAL A 181 -8.38 -10.34 13.92
N GLN A 182 -7.07 -10.23 14.10
CA GLN A 182 -6.09 -10.91 13.26
C GLN A 182 -5.68 -12.26 13.86
N HIS A 183 -5.18 -13.14 13.00
CA HIS A 183 -4.67 -14.46 13.33
C HIS A 183 -3.63 -14.38 14.47
N PRO A 184 -3.63 -15.31 15.46
CA PRO A 184 -2.72 -15.26 16.61
C PRO A 184 -1.24 -15.13 16.24
N TYR A 185 -0.80 -15.80 15.17
CA TYR A 185 0.56 -15.68 14.64
C TYR A 185 0.90 -14.26 14.15
N LEU A 186 -0.04 -13.51 13.55
CA LEU A 186 0.22 -12.10 13.19
C LEU A 186 0.22 -11.22 14.45
N SER A 187 -0.62 -11.54 15.43
CA SER A 187 -0.66 -10.84 16.72
C SER A 187 0.62 -10.98 17.55
N SER A 188 1.40 -12.04 17.37
CA SER A 188 2.72 -12.13 18.02
C SER A 188 3.73 -11.13 17.47
N TYR A 189 3.54 -10.62 16.24
CA TYR A 189 4.35 -9.52 15.70
C TYR A 189 3.90 -8.18 16.27
N CYS A 190 2.61 -7.86 16.15
CA CYS A 190 2.02 -6.65 16.73
C CYS A 190 0.51 -6.80 16.90
N ALA A 191 0.00 -6.96 18.13
CA ALA A 191 -1.44 -7.03 18.40
C ALA A 191 -2.15 -5.66 18.35
N GLY A 192 -1.41 -4.56 18.56
CA GLY A 192 -1.97 -3.21 18.61
C GLY A 192 -2.30 -2.59 17.25
N THR A 193 -1.86 -3.22 16.16
CA THR A 193 -2.06 -2.77 14.78
C THR A 193 -2.38 -3.96 13.90
N VAL A 194 -3.32 -3.82 12.97
CA VAL A 194 -3.57 -4.86 11.96
C VAL A 194 -2.35 -4.98 11.03
N ASN A 195 -1.72 -6.15 10.99
CA ASN A 195 -0.56 -6.43 10.15
C ASN A 195 -1.04 -6.88 8.77
N THR A 196 -0.97 -5.99 7.78
CA THR A 196 -1.62 -6.18 6.48
C THR A 196 -0.71 -6.85 5.47
N THR A 197 -1.22 -7.81 4.72
CA THR A 197 -0.58 -8.33 3.50
C THR A 197 -1.10 -7.53 2.30
N ARG A 198 -0.20 -6.88 1.57
CA ARG A 198 -0.52 -6.15 0.33
C ARG A 198 -0.18 -7.00 -0.88
N ILE A 199 -1.16 -7.21 -1.75
CA ILE A 199 -1.00 -7.96 -3.00
C ILE A 199 -1.43 -7.07 -4.17
N THR A 200 -0.46 -6.63 -4.97
CA THR A 200 -0.74 -5.97 -6.25
C THR A 200 -0.99 -7.04 -7.30
N THR A 201 -2.12 -6.93 -8.00
CA THR A 201 -2.58 -7.90 -8.99
C THR A 201 -2.87 -7.25 -10.33
N TYR A 202 -2.87 -8.07 -11.37
CA TYR A 202 -3.44 -7.75 -12.68
C TYR A 202 -4.39 -8.86 -13.11
N PHE A 203 -5.64 -8.53 -13.43
CA PHE A 203 -6.61 -9.46 -14.01
C PHE A 203 -6.63 -9.31 -15.53
N ASP A 204 -6.25 -10.36 -16.27
CA ASP A 204 -6.19 -10.32 -17.74
C ASP A 204 -7.52 -10.66 -18.43
N GLY A 205 -8.58 -10.92 -17.65
CA GLY A 205 -9.89 -11.37 -18.11
C GLY A 205 -10.12 -12.88 -17.90
N GLU A 206 -9.07 -13.67 -17.69
CA GLU A 206 -9.13 -15.10 -17.42
C GLU A 206 -8.48 -15.47 -16.09
N ARG A 207 -7.29 -14.92 -15.82
CA ARG A 207 -6.43 -15.22 -14.67
C ARG A 207 -6.06 -13.94 -13.92
N VAL A 208 -6.06 -14.03 -12.60
CA VAL A 208 -5.52 -12.99 -11.72
C VAL A 208 -4.04 -13.29 -11.50
N HIS A 209 -3.18 -12.35 -11.86
CA HIS A 209 -1.74 -12.44 -11.73
C HIS A 209 -1.28 -11.63 -10.52
N PRO A 210 -0.79 -12.24 -9.43
CA PRO A 210 -0.04 -11.52 -8.41
C PRO A 210 1.25 -10.98 -9.01
N LEU A 211 1.59 -9.73 -8.71
CA LEU A 211 2.72 -9.00 -9.30
C LEU A 211 3.74 -8.56 -8.25
N VAL A 212 3.25 -8.09 -7.11
CA VAL A 212 4.06 -7.67 -5.97
C VAL A 212 3.31 -8.03 -4.70
N MET A 213 4.01 -8.66 -3.77
CA MET A 213 3.45 -9.09 -2.49
C MET A 213 4.36 -8.60 -1.38
N VAL A 214 3.78 -7.97 -0.37
CA VAL A 214 4.51 -7.52 0.82
C VAL A 214 3.70 -7.80 2.08
N GLN A 215 4.39 -8.18 3.15
CA GLN A 215 3.82 -8.14 4.49
C GLN A 215 4.22 -6.84 5.15
N LYS A 216 3.24 -6.08 5.62
CA LYS A 216 3.45 -4.90 6.46
C LYS A 216 3.31 -5.27 7.93
N PHE A 217 4.12 -4.65 8.77
CA PHE A 217 4.14 -4.83 10.20
C PHE A 217 3.86 -3.50 10.89
N GLY A 218 2.91 -3.52 11.82
CA GLY A 218 2.56 -2.38 12.64
C GLY A 218 3.43 -2.25 13.88
N ARG A 219 3.30 -1.12 14.59
CA ARG A 219 4.08 -0.83 15.81
C ARG A 219 3.22 -0.29 16.97
N GLY A 220 1.98 -0.77 17.06
CA GLY A 220 1.02 -0.40 18.09
C GLY A 220 0.19 0.87 17.78
N ALA A 221 0.37 1.45 16.60
CA ALA A 221 -0.42 2.58 16.11
C ALA A 221 -1.70 2.12 15.37
N VAL A 222 -2.55 3.07 14.98
CA VAL A 222 -3.80 2.76 14.25
C VAL A 222 -3.58 2.14 12.86
N SER A 223 -2.37 2.26 12.31
CA SER A 223 -2.02 1.75 10.98
C SER A 223 -0.58 1.26 10.94
N ASP A 224 -0.34 0.27 10.09
CA ASP A 224 0.96 -0.35 9.77
C ASP A 224 1.74 0.40 8.66
N GLN A 225 1.28 1.60 8.30
CA GLN A 225 1.95 2.46 7.32
C GLN A 225 3.21 3.12 7.91
N PHE A 226 4.17 3.49 7.06
CA PHE A 226 5.44 4.11 7.47
C PHE A 226 5.26 5.37 8.32
N THR A 227 4.23 6.17 8.04
CA THR A 227 3.91 7.40 8.78
C THR A 227 3.64 7.12 10.27
N TRP A 228 3.27 5.89 10.61
CA TRP A 228 2.97 5.41 11.95
C TRP A 228 4.07 4.49 12.52
N GLY A 229 5.25 4.49 11.88
CA GLY A 229 6.39 3.67 12.30
C GLY A 229 6.41 2.25 11.73
N GLY A 230 5.38 1.85 10.97
CA GLY A 230 5.34 0.54 10.33
C GLY A 230 6.44 0.35 9.27
N PHE A 231 6.67 -0.90 8.91
CA PHE A 231 7.65 -1.32 7.90
C PHE A 231 7.12 -2.54 7.14
N PHE A 232 7.80 -2.99 6.09
CA PHE A 232 7.40 -4.18 5.34
C PHE A 232 8.57 -5.07 5.00
N THR A 233 8.28 -6.33 4.69
CA THR A 233 9.15 -7.22 3.92
C THR A 233 8.47 -7.61 2.62
N MET A 234 9.26 -7.84 1.57
CA MET A 234 8.77 -8.39 0.31
C MET A 234 8.52 -9.89 0.49
N LEU A 235 7.54 -10.42 -0.23
CA LEU A 235 7.17 -11.84 -0.19
C LEU A 235 7.47 -12.53 -1.53
N ASP A 236 7.84 -13.80 -1.47
CA ASP A 236 7.90 -14.69 -2.63
C ASP A 236 6.51 -15.23 -3.00
N ASP A 237 6.48 -16.17 -3.96
CA ASP A 237 5.24 -16.77 -4.45
C ASP A 237 4.58 -17.72 -3.42
N ASP A 238 5.33 -18.19 -2.43
CA ASP A 238 4.87 -19.06 -1.36
C ASP A 238 4.49 -18.27 -0.09
N GLY A 239 4.52 -16.94 -0.15
CA GLY A 239 4.14 -16.06 0.95
C GLY A 239 5.21 -15.95 2.04
N HIS A 240 6.45 -16.33 1.74
CA HIS A 240 7.59 -16.19 2.65
C HIS A 240 8.33 -14.88 2.42
N SER A 241 8.90 -14.36 3.51
CA SER A 241 9.76 -13.20 3.47
C SER A 241 11.02 -13.46 2.62
N VAL A 242 11.32 -12.57 1.68
CA VAL A 242 12.53 -12.67 0.84
C VAL A 242 13.74 -11.98 1.46
N GLY A 243 13.64 -11.53 2.72
CA GLY A 243 14.75 -10.90 3.42
C GLY A 243 14.34 -10.01 4.59
N PRO A 244 15.25 -9.14 5.05
CA PRO A 244 14.96 -8.23 6.15
C PRO A 244 13.89 -7.20 5.77
N GLY A 245 13.07 -6.83 6.75
CA GLY A 245 12.11 -5.75 6.58
C GLY A 245 12.80 -4.39 6.42
N HIS A 246 12.12 -3.42 5.80
CA HIS A 246 12.59 -2.05 5.65
C HIS A 246 11.43 -1.06 5.50
N THR A 247 11.72 0.23 5.66
CA THR A 247 10.75 1.31 5.44
C THR A 247 10.85 1.94 4.05
N GLY A 248 11.75 1.43 3.20
CA GLY A 248 12.13 2.07 1.93
C GLY A 248 12.95 3.36 2.12
N LYS A 249 12.97 3.91 3.34
CA LYS A 249 13.68 5.15 3.68
C LYS A 249 14.71 4.91 4.77
N HIS A 250 15.74 5.74 4.77
CA HIS A 250 16.91 5.65 5.64
C HIS A 250 17.60 4.28 5.51
N LYS A 251 18.77 4.06 6.09
CA LYS A 251 19.34 2.70 6.08
C LYS A 251 18.59 1.81 7.08
N SER A 252 17.35 1.45 6.75
CA SER A 252 16.46 0.60 7.57
C SER A 252 16.59 -0.86 7.13
N ARG A 253 16.83 -1.73 8.11
CA ARG A 253 17.00 -3.17 7.93
C ARG A 253 16.58 -3.89 9.21
N TYR A 254 15.51 -4.66 9.15
CA TYR A 254 14.91 -5.34 10.29
C TYR A 254 14.98 -6.85 10.09
N LEU A 255 15.89 -7.50 10.82
CA LEU A 255 15.93 -8.98 10.89
C LEU A 255 14.81 -9.53 11.76
N GLU A 256 14.44 -8.77 12.78
CA GLU A 256 13.38 -9.07 13.73
C GLU A 256 12.47 -7.85 13.87
N HIS A 257 11.24 -8.09 14.31
CA HIS A 257 10.31 -7.02 14.66
C HIS A 257 10.88 -6.21 15.82
N PRO A 258 11.01 -4.87 15.72
CA PRO A 258 11.66 -4.05 16.74
C PRO A 258 11.10 -4.18 18.15
N ASP A 259 9.79 -4.46 18.26
CA ASP A 259 9.08 -4.43 19.54
C ASP A 259 8.81 -5.84 20.11
N SER A 260 8.68 -6.86 19.26
CA SER A 260 8.32 -8.23 19.66
C SER A 260 9.46 -9.23 19.45
N HIS A 261 10.54 -8.83 18.78
CA HIS A 261 11.70 -9.66 18.46
C HIS A 261 11.39 -10.91 17.61
N MET A 262 10.19 -11.00 17.05
CA MET A 262 9.81 -12.06 16.11
C MET A 262 10.62 -11.93 14.81
N SER A 263 11.11 -13.05 14.29
CA SER A 263 11.90 -13.07 13.05
C SER A 263 11.10 -12.55 11.86
N ILE A 264 11.66 -11.58 11.12
CA ILE A 264 11.12 -11.07 9.86
C ILE A 264 11.64 -11.90 8.68
N VAL A 265 12.86 -12.42 8.78
CA VAL A 265 13.46 -13.22 7.69
C VAL A 265 12.83 -14.61 7.58
N ASP A 266 12.30 -15.15 8.70
CA ASP A 266 11.62 -16.44 8.73
C ASP A 266 10.08 -16.29 8.68
N PHE A 267 9.58 -15.08 8.38
CA PHE A 267 8.14 -14.83 8.35
C PHE A 267 7.47 -15.53 7.16
N ALA A 268 6.30 -16.11 7.42
CA ALA A 268 5.42 -16.71 6.43
C ALA A 268 3.98 -16.22 6.64
N VAL A 269 3.28 -15.77 5.59
CA VAL A 269 1.88 -15.37 5.73
C VAL A 269 1.02 -16.60 6.10
N PRO A 270 0.28 -16.58 7.24
CA PRO A 270 -0.59 -17.70 7.57
C PRO A 270 -1.74 -17.82 6.57
N LEU A 271 -2.17 -19.05 6.29
CA LEU A 271 -3.28 -19.34 5.36
C LEU A 271 -3.07 -18.77 3.94
N TRP A 272 -1.83 -18.80 3.45
CA TRP A 272 -1.43 -18.14 2.18
C TRP A 272 -2.30 -18.51 0.98
N ASP A 273 -2.61 -19.80 0.78
CA ASP A 273 -3.48 -20.24 -0.32
C ASP A 273 -4.88 -19.59 -0.26
N GLN A 274 -5.42 -19.42 0.95
CA GLN A 274 -6.72 -18.75 1.15
C GLN A 274 -6.62 -17.25 0.89
N VAL A 275 -5.47 -16.63 1.21
CA VAL A 275 -5.23 -15.21 0.89
C VAL A 275 -5.23 -14.99 -0.61
N LEU A 276 -4.56 -15.87 -1.37
CA LEU A 276 -4.55 -15.82 -2.83
C LEU A 276 -5.95 -16.06 -3.43
N ASP A 277 -6.71 -17.03 -2.90
CA ASP A 277 -8.11 -17.27 -3.31
C ASP A 277 -9.01 -16.05 -3.06
N LEU A 278 -8.91 -15.44 -1.88
CA LEU A 278 -9.66 -14.22 -1.54
C LEU A 278 -9.38 -13.10 -2.56
N VAL A 279 -8.09 -12.87 -2.87
CA VAL A 279 -7.67 -11.82 -3.78
C VAL A 279 -8.06 -12.13 -5.23
N ASP A 280 -7.99 -13.39 -5.68
CA ASP A 280 -8.48 -13.78 -7.02
C ASP A 280 -9.97 -13.49 -7.16
N ARG A 281 -10.78 -13.90 -6.18
CA ARG A 281 -12.23 -13.63 -6.17
C ARG A 281 -12.55 -12.14 -6.12
N ALA A 282 -11.84 -11.37 -5.29
CA ALA A 282 -12.03 -9.93 -5.19
C ALA A 282 -11.66 -9.22 -6.52
N ALA A 283 -10.54 -9.58 -7.14
CA ALA A 283 -10.13 -9.00 -8.42
C ALA A 283 -11.14 -9.28 -9.55
N ARG A 284 -11.72 -10.47 -9.59
CA ARG A 284 -12.76 -10.84 -10.57
C ARG A 284 -14.08 -10.11 -10.37
N GLN A 285 -14.37 -9.61 -9.17
CA GLN A 285 -15.59 -8.87 -8.87
C GLN A 285 -15.62 -7.47 -9.51
N ILE A 286 -14.45 -6.93 -9.86
CA ILE A 286 -14.32 -5.59 -10.46
C ILE A 286 -13.47 -5.61 -11.74
N PRO A 287 -13.88 -6.36 -12.79
CA PRO A 287 -13.02 -6.62 -13.96
C PRO A 287 -12.67 -5.37 -14.77
N ALA A 288 -13.44 -4.28 -14.62
CA ALA A 288 -13.13 -2.99 -15.23
C ALA A 288 -11.97 -2.24 -14.55
N VAL A 289 -11.50 -2.70 -13.39
CA VAL A 289 -10.35 -2.18 -12.66
C VAL A 289 -9.35 -3.32 -12.46
N PRO A 290 -8.71 -3.82 -13.53
CA PRO A 290 -7.91 -5.04 -13.48
C PRO A 290 -6.60 -4.90 -12.72
N TYR A 291 -6.07 -3.70 -12.50
CA TYR A 291 -4.79 -3.47 -11.81
C TYR A 291 -5.00 -2.84 -10.43
N VAL A 292 -4.92 -3.65 -9.37
CA VAL A 292 -5.30 -3.24 -8.01
C VAL A 292 -4.29 -3.76 -6.97
N GLY A 293 -3.96 -2.90 -6.00
CA GLY A 293 -3.30 -3.32 -4.76
C GLY A 293 -4.31 -3.63 -3.66
N TRP A 294 -4.46 -4.90 -3.33
CA TRP A 294 -5.38 -5.38 -2.30
C TRP A 294 -4.68 -5.44 -0.94
N ASP A 295 -5.31 -4.87 0.09
CA ASP A 295 -4.89 -5.01 1.48
C ASP A 295 -5.74 -6.08 2.16
N VAL A 296 -5.08 -7.12 2.67
CA VAL A 296 -5.69 -8.28 3.32
C VAL A 296 -5.21 -8.37 4.77
N ALA A 297 -6.13 -8.63 5.68
CA ALA A 297 -5.80 -9.13 7.01
C ALA A 297 -6.08 -10.63 7.06
N VAL A 298 -5.23 -11.40 7.72
CA VAL A 298 -5.53 -12.80 8.03
C VAL A 298 -6.18 -12.86 9.39
N GLY A 299 -7.44 -13.27 9.48
CA GLY A 299 -8.17 -13.49 10.72
C GLY A 299 -7.98 -14.91 11.28
N PRO A 300 -8.55 -15.23 12.46
CA PRO A 300 -8.52 -16.57 13.03
C PRO A 300 -9.17 -17.63 12.14
N ASP A 301 -10.27 -17.28 11.47
CA ASP A 301 -11.08 -18.21 10.68
C ASP A 301 -10.83 -18.13 9.16
N GLY A 302 -9.96 -17.21 8.73
CA GLY A 302 -9.67 -16.98 7.32
C GLY A 302 -9.29 -15.53 7.02
N PRO A 303 -8.80 -15.26 5.81
CA PRO A 303 -8.44 -13.91 5.40
C PRO A 303 -9.67 -13.05 5.08
N VAL A 304 -9.54 -11.75 5.35
CA VAL A 304 -10.56 -10.73 5.12
C VAL A 304 -9.97 -9.52 4.40
N LEU A 305 -10.79 -8.89 3.56
CA LEU A 305 -10.38 -7.76 2.76
C LEU A 305 -10.54 -6.45 3.53
N ILE A 306 -9.47 -5.64 3.56
CA ILE A 306 -9.46 -4.34 4.24
C ILE A 306 -9.82 -3.23 3.26
N GLU A 307 -9.09 -3.14 2.14
CA GLU A 307 -9.29 -2.13 1.10
C GLU A 307 -8.69 -2.56 -0.25
N GLY A 308 -9.17 -1.96 -1.33
CA GLY A 308 -8.58 -2.06 -2.67
C GLY A 308 -8.00 -0.71 -3.10
N ASN A 309 -6.79 -0.71 -3.67
CA ASN A 309 -6.12 0.50 -4.12
C ASN A 309 -5.96 0.48 -5.65
N TRP A 310 -6.77 1.25 -6.37
CA TRP A 310 -6.77 1.31 -7.83
C TRP A 310 -5.55 2.06 -8.43
N THR A 311 -4.91 2.93 -7.63
CA THR A 311 -3.54 3.37 -7.86
C THR A 311 -2.68 2.77 -6.74
N PRO A 312 -2.18 1.53 -6.90
CA PRO A 312 -1.40 0.91 -5.83
C PRO A 312 -0.20 1.81 -5.47
N GLY A 313 0.29 1.71 -4.22
CA GLY A 313 1.59 2.26 -3.84
C GLY A 313 2.72 1.40 -4.43
N LEU A 314 3.87 2.01 -4.75
CA LEU A 314 5.03 1.25 -5.23
C LEU A 314 5.65 0.51 -4.04
N TYR A 315 5.81 -0.81 -4.19
CA TYR A 315 6.62 -1.63 -3.31
C TYR A 315 7.67 -2.33 -4.16
N GLU A 316 8.93 -2.13 -3.82
CA GLU A 316 10.07 -2.76 -4.48
C GLU A 316 11.06 -3.24 -3.43
N THR A 317 11.88 -4.21 -3.83
CA THR A 317 13.00 -4.65 -3.00
C THR A 317 14.04 -3.55 -2.89
N ARG A 318 14.74 -3.51 -1.75
CA ARG A 318 15.82 -2.57 -1.53
C ARG A 318 17.15 -3.29 -1.41
N VAL A 319 18.05 -3.03 -2.35
CA VAL A 319 19.35 -3.71 -2.50
C VAL A 319 20.17 -3.70 -1.19
N SER A 320 20.22 -2.56 -0.49
CA SER A 320 20.99 -2.47 0.76
C SER A 320 20.37 -3.22 1.94
N ALA A 321 19.08 -3.57 1.87
CA ALA A 321 18.38 -4.33 2.90
C ALA A 321 18.41 -5.84 2.60
N THR A 322 18.05 -6.23 1.38
CA THR A 322 17.82 -7.63 0.98
C THR A 322 18.96 -8.23 0.17
N GLY A 323 19.81 -7.41 -0.46
CA GLY A 323 20.80 -7.87 -1.43
C GLY A 323 20.23 -8.23 -2.81
N ILE A 324 18.90 -8.20 -2.99
CA ILE A 324 18.24 -8.49 -4.26
C ILE A 324 18.44 -7.31 -5.21
N ARG A 325 18.91 -7.60 -6.43
CA ARG A 325 19.30 -6.60 -7.44
C ARG A 325 18.38 -6.56 -8.66
N GLU A 326 17.31 -7.35 -8.64
CA GLU A 326 16.27 -7.38 -9.66
C GLU A 326 14.94 -6.93 -9.04
N GLY A 327 14.21 -6.08 -9.75
CA GLY A 327 12.92 -5.56 -9.32
C GLY A 327 11.73 -6.30 -9.92
N SER A 328 10.53 -5.79 -9.70
CA SER A 328 9.27 -6.46 -10.07
C SER A 328 8.85 -6.28 -11.54
N ARG A 329 9.53 -5.46 -12.33
CA ARG A 329 9.09 -5.11 -13.70
C ARG A 329 9.04 -6.30 -14.66
N PRO A 330 10.00 -7.25 -14.69
CA PRO A 330 9.90 -8.43 -15.55
C PRO A 330 8.64 -9.26 -15.30
N ARG A 331 8.17 -9.31 -14.04
CA ARG A 331 6.92 -9.99 -13.70
C ARG A 331 5.70 -9.26 -14.26
N HIS A 332 5.66 -7.93 -14.16
CA HIS A 332 4.65 -7.10 -14.82
C HIS A 332 4.65 -7.31 -16.34
N GLU A 333 5.83 -7.33 -16.97
CA GLU A 333 5.99 -7.54 -18.42
C GLU A 333 5.49 -8.91 -18.89
N ARG A 334 5.71 -9.97 -18.09
CA ARG A 334 5.18 -11.31 -18.38
C ARG A 334 3.65 -11.36 -18.27
N ALA A 335 3.08 -10.77 -17.23
CA ALA A 335 1.64 -10.82 -16.98
C ALA A 335 0.83 -9.95 -17.97
N MET A 336 1.32 -8.74 -18.26
CA MET A 336 0.59 -7.76 -19.07
C MET A 336 0.93 -7.82 -20.57
N GLY A 337 2.00 -8.53 -20.95
CA GLY A 337 2.39 -8.72 -22.35
C GLY A 337 2.53 -7.41 -23.14
N SER A 338 1.72 -7.24 -24.19
CA SER A 338 1.71 -6.03 -25.02
C SER A 338 1.03 -4.81 -24.39
N ALA A 339 0.28 -4.96 -23.29
CA ALA A 339 -0.43 -3.85 -22.67
C ALA A 339 0.52 -2.80 -22.07
N LEU A 340 1.76 -3.18 -21.73
CA LEU A 340 2.84 -2.27 -21.33
C LEU A 340 3.46 -1.46 -22.48
N ARG A 341 3.22 -1.84 -23.74
CA ARG A 341 3.84 -1.23 -24.94
C ARG A 341 2.92 -0.24 -25.67
N ARG A 342 1.63 -0.24 -25.38
CA ARG A 342 0.69 0.79 -25.87
C ARG A 342 0.91 2.04 -25.04
#